data_AF-A0A0F3SYW3-F1
#
_entry.id   AF-A0A0F3SYW3-F1
#
_cell.length_a   1.000
_cell.length_b   1.000
_cell.length_c   1.000
_cell.angle_alpha   90.00
_cell.angle_beta   90.00
_cell.angle_gamma   90.00
#
_symmetry.space_group_name_H-M   'P 1'
#
loop_
_entity.id
_entity.type
_entity.pdbx_description
1 polymer ?
#
loop_
_entity_poly.entity_id
_entity_poly.type
_entity_poly.pdbx_seq_one_letter_code
_entity_poly.pdbx_strand_id
1 'polypeptide(L)' 'MNSLPAGWARPLMARKHHFFKTGENISICGRWLYLAHNREPDTFESPDDCAECRRRVNKEKDNGQ' A
#
# COMPACT_ATOMS: atom_id res chain seq x y z
N MET A 1 -19.37 8.90 -0.91
CA MET A 1 -18.30 8.82 0.10
C MET A 1 -16.98 8.78 -0.64
N ASN A 2 -16.10 9.76 -0.43
CA ASN A 2 -14.77 9.75 -1.05
C ASN A 2 -13.90 8.75 -0.29
N SER A 3 -13.96 7.49 -0.69
CA SER A 3 -13.10 6.45 -0.13
C SER A 3 -11.64 6.75 -0.45
N LEU A 4 -10.75 6.54 0.53
CA LEU A 4 -9.31 6.67 0.32
C LEU A 4 -8.87 5.75 -0.81
N PRO A 5 -8.12 6.23 -1.81
CA PRO A 5 -7.68 5.38 -2.92
C PRO A 5 -6.75 4.29 -2.41
N ALA A 6 -6.72 3.13 -3.08
CA ALA A 6 -5.64 2.18 -2.87
C ALA A 6 -4.31 2.79 -3.33
N GLY A 7 -3.22 2.46 -2.67
CA GLY A 7 -1.91 2.96 -3.08
C GLY A 7 -0.78 2.71 -2.10
N TRP A 8 0.42 3.07 -2.54
CA TRP A 8 1.65 3.00 -1.75
C TRP A 8 1.84 4.30 -0.97
N ALA A 9 2.19 4.18 0.30
CA ALA A 9 2.61 5.33 1.09
C ALA A 9 3.73 4.93 2.03
N ARG A 10 4.52 5.94 2.44
CA ARG A 10 5.57 5.78 3.44
C ARG A 10 5.16 6.50 4.72
N PRO A 11 4.62 5.76 5.72
CA PRO A 11 4.40 6.34 7.04
C PRO A 11 5.68 6.99 7.58
N LEU A 12 5.55 8.08 8.36
CA LEU A 12 6.68 8.89 8.85
C LEU A 12 7.79 8.06 9.53
N MET A 13 7.41 7.03 10.29
CA MET A 13 8.35 6.16 11.02
C MET A 13 8.74 4.90 10.22
N ALA A 14 8.15 4.67 9.05
CA ALA A 14 8.44 3.51 8.23
C ALA A 14 9.67 3.78 7.34
N ARG A 15 10.61 2.83 7.35
CA ARG A 15 11.75 2.83 6.41
C ARG A 15 11.35 2.40 5.00
N LYS A 16 10.15 1.84 4.84
CA LYS A 16 9.68 1.21 3.60
C LYS A 16 8.35 1.78 3.14
N HIS A 17 8.06 1.68 1.85
CA HIS A 17 6.73 1.95 1.30
C HIS A 17 5.81 0.76 1.60
N HIS A 18 4.62 1.06 2.10
CA HIS A 18 3.58 0.09 2.42
C HIS A 18 2.36 0.35 1.55
N PHE A 19 1.72 -0.72 1.07
CA PHE A 19 0.49 -0.63 0.30
C PHE A 19 -0.73 -0.63 1.21
N PHE A 20 -1.72 0.19 0.88
CA PHE A 20 -2.99 0.35 1.59
C PHE A 20 -4.12 0.10 0.61
N LYS A 21 -5.13 -0.69 1.01
CA LYS A 21 -6.32 -0.93 0.19
C LYS A 21 -7.25 0.27 0.19
N THR A 22 -8.15 0.32 -0.79
CA THR A 22 -9.20 1.34 -0.86
C THR A 22 -10.00 1.34 0.44
N GLY A 23 -10.14 2.51 1.07
CA GLY A 23 -10.85 2.67 2.34
C GLY A 23 -10.11 2.21 3.60
N GLU A 24 -8.99 1.48 3.45
CA GLU A 24 -8.22 0.95 4.59
C GLU A 24 -7.08 1.90 4.98
N ASN A 25 -6.96 2.19 6.27
CA ASN A 25 -5.82 2.95 6.82
C ASN A 25 -4.68 2.06 7.31
N ILE A 26 -4.93 0.75 7.45
CA ILE A 26 -3.91 -0.24 7.82
C ILE A 26 -3.34 -0.85 6.54
N SER A 27 -2.02 -0.89 6.48
CA SER A 27 -1.28 -1.51 5.37
C SER A 27 -1.68 -2.98 5.21
N ILE A 28 -1.58 -3.51 4.00
CA ILE A 28 -1.97 -4.90 3.72
C ILE A 28 -1.11 -5.94 4.43
N CYS A 29 0.07 -5.57 4.95
CA CYS A 29 0.88 -6.42 5.82
C CYS A 29 0.49 -6.33 7.31
N GLY A 30 -0.44 -5.45 7.67
CA GLY A 30 -0.97 -5.30 9.03
C GLY A 30 -0.05 -4.56 10.00
N ARG A 31 1.09 -4.02 9.55
CA ARG A 31 2.13 -3.48 10.45
C ARG A 31 2.12 -1.96 10.59
N TRP A 32 1.53 -1.27 9.62
CA TRP A 32 1.58 0.19 9.55
C TRP A 32 0.22 0.80 9.36
N LEU A 33 -0.04 1.85 10.13
CA LEU A 33 -1.16 2.77 9.98
C LEU A 33 -0.72 3.99 9.17
N TYR A 34 -1.57 4.46 8.26
CA TYR A 34 -1.37 5.68 7.51
C TYR A 34 -2.69 6.44 7.37
N LEU A 35 -2.77 7.60 8.02
CA LEU A 35 -3.99 8.42 8.12
C LEU A 35 -4.03 9.56 7.09
N ALA A 36 -2.98 9.75 6.29
CA ALA A 36 -2.96 10.77 5.25
C ALA A 36 -3.55 10.25 3.94
N HIS A 37 -3.98 11.17 3.08
CA HIS A 37 -4.70 10.85 1.84
C HIS A 37 -3.79 10.73 0.61
N ASN A 38 -2.53 11.19 0.71
CA ASN A 38 -1.54 11.08 -0.36
C ASN A 38 -0.97 9.67 -0.41
N ARG A 39 -1.40 8.92 -1.42
CA ARG A 39 -0.91 7.57 -1.73
C ARG A 39 -0.49 7.55 -3.20
N GLU A 40 0.69 7.00 -3.45
CA GLU A 40 1.20 6.73 -4.79
C GLU A 40 0.37 5.60 -5.44
N PRO A 41 0.18 5.61 -6.76
CA PRO A 41 -0.63 4.62 -7.47
C PRO A 41 -0.02 3.21 -7.37
N ASP A 42 -0.78 2.16 -7.70
CA ASP A 42 -0.30 0.77 -7.65
C ASP A 42 0.86 0.46 -8.62
N THR A 43 1.03 1.30 -9.64
CA THR A 43 2.15 1.28 -10.60
C THR A 43 3.46 1.82 -10.02
N PHE A 44 3.41 2.49 -8.86
CA PHE A 44 4.61 2.89 -8.13
C PHE A 44 5.43 1.66 -7.76
N GLU A 45 6.73 1.73 -8.03
CA GLU A 45 7.71 0.72 -7.67
C GLU A 45 8.96 1.42 -7.11
N SER A 46 9.41 0.97 -5.95
CA SER A 46 10.58 1.54 -5.28
C SER A 46 11.44 0.41 -4.70
N PRO A 47 12.77 0.55 -4.71
CA PRO A 47 13.65 -0.40 -4.00
C PRO A 47 13.33 -0.48 -2.50
N ASP A 48 12.69 0.55 -1.94
CA ASP A 48 12.28 0.60 -0.54
C ASP A 48 10.89 0.01 -0.26
N ASP A 49 10.31 -0.75 -1.18
CA ASP A 49 9.00 -1.35 -0.94
C ASP A 49 9.05 -2.42 0.15
N CYS A 50 7.95 -2.50 0.92
CA CYS A 50 7.72 -3.62 1.79
C CYS A 50 7.54 -4.88 0.94
N ALA A 51 8.52 -5.78 0.98
CA ALA A 51 8.53 -7.02 0.21
C ALA A 51 7.25 -7.86 0.42
N GLU A 52 6.70 -7.87 1.64
CA GLU A 52 5.45 -8.57 1.92
C GLU A 52 4.25 -7.91 1.23
N CYS A 53 4.15 -6.57 1.28
CA CYS A 53 3.11 -5.84 0.55
C CYS A 53 3.25 -6.08 -0.96
N ARG A 54 4.47 -6.01 -1.52
CA ARG A 54 4.70 -6.18 -2.97
C ARG A 54 4.28 -7.57 -3.44
N ARG A 55 4.62 -8.63 -2.68
CA ARG A 55 4.16 -9.99 -2.97
C ARG A 55 2.63 -10.11 -2.94
N ARG A 56 1.96 -9.51 -1.95
CA ARG A 56 0.49 -9.56 -1.84
C ARG A 56 -0.18 -8.83 -3.00
N VAL A 57 0.30 -7.62 -3.36
CA VAL A 57 -0.21 -6.86 -4.52
C VAL A 57 -0.02 -7.65 -5.81
N ASN A 58 1.17 -8.22 -6.04
CA ASN A 58 1.43 -9.00 -7.25
C ASN A 58 0.55 -10.25 -7.32
N LYS A 59 0.31 -10.93 -6.19
CA LYS A 59 -0.60 -12.07 -6.10
C LYS A 59 -2.06 -11.68 -6.38
N GLU A 60 -2.51 -10.53 -5.88
CA GLU A 60 -3.86 -10.04 -6.19
C GLU A 60 -4.02 -9.66 -7.67
N LYS A 61 -2.97 -9.16 -8.32
CA LYS A 61 -2.95 -8.89 -9.77
C LYS A 61 -2.95 -10.18 -10.61
N ASP A 62 -2.20 -11.20 -10.18
CA ASP A 62 -2.14 -12.51 -10.84
C ASP A 62 -3.44 -13.30 -10.71
N ASN A 63 -4.08 -13.24 -9.53
CA ASN A 63 -5.36 -13.90 -9.27
C ASN A 63 -6.58 -13.13 -9.83
N GLY A 64 -6.39 -11.93 -10.39
CA GLY A 64 -7.45 -11.03 -10.84
C GLY A 64 -7.52 -10.90 -12.36
N GLN A 65 -8.06 -11.95 -13.01
CA GLN A 65 -8.91 -11.78 -14.20
C GLN A 65 -10.27 -11.20 -13.78
#